data_AF-A0A7C2TJJ4-F1
#
_entry.id   AF-A0A7C2TJJ4-F1
#
_cell.length_a   1.000
_cell.length_b   1.000
_cell.length_c   1.000
_cell.angle_alpha   90.00
_cell.angle_beta   90.00
_cell.angle_gamma   90.00
#
_symmetry.space_group_name_H-M   'P 1'
#
loop_
_entity.id
_entity.type
_entity.pdbx_description
1 polymer ?
#
loop_
_entity_poly.entity_id
_entity_poly.type
_entity_poly.pdbx_seq_one_letter_code
_entity_poly.pdbx_strand_id
1 'polypeptide(L)'
;MKSWILGLAVLAVALPGAAMAALDGPKAKTIDELAKMFDSSRCKSCHSQIYEQWEQSHHARPMMGVAGGLKDTPLAMKGATPFSPDDPSKATIATFPCFKCHLPQAMTHAEDSVAVEYAKALVAQDREKIGKLQITCLVCHNTKAIVHRLSVGNPEPNVLYGSKDVANHPDPVFKSVKRSDIMQQPLVCGQCHGLGPNLEFENPVQCANLYGSYLHAYIPAGGTQSCQECHMKPINGIADHLIGPNFNDKEGTIARYQKTLSLDVQTLGYEWLLQAGKHIPKVVVNTKINSSAGHRIPDG
;
A
#
# COMPACT_ATOMS: atom_id res chain seq x y z
N MET A 1 49.94 -5.07 -50.31
CA MET A 1 48.98 -6.07 -49.78
C MET A 1 48.14 -5.38 -48.71
N LYS A 2 46.86 -5.13 -49.00
CA LYS A 2 45.91 -4.43 -48.11
C LYS A 2 45.24 -5.48 -47.21
N SER A 3 45.53 -5.45 -45.92
CA SER A 3 44.87 -6.30 -44.92
C SER A 3 43.55 -5.65 -44.49
N TRP A 4 42.44 -6.35 -44.73
CA TRP A 4 41.12 -6.00 -44.21
C TRP A 4 40.96 -6.63 -42.83
N ILE A 5 40.69 -5.81 -41.81
CA ILE A 5 40.28 -6.28 -40.48
C ILE A 5 38.75 -6.30 -40.47
N LEU A 6 38.17 -7.50 -40.50
CA LEU A 6 36.75 -7.70 -40.20
C LEU A 6 36.55 -7.60 -38.68
N GLY A 7 35.86 -6.56 -38.23
CA GLY A 7 35.36 -6.44 -36.87
C GLY A 7 34.10 -7.28 -36.69
N LEU A 8 34.15 -8.26 -35.79
CA LEU A 8 32.99 -9.00 -35.30
C LEU A 8 32.23 -8.12 -34.30
N ALA A 9 31.08 -7.59 -34.72
CA ALA A 9 30.10 -6.99 -33.82
C ALA A 9 29.35 -8.12 -33.09
N VAL A 10 29.63 -8.31 -31.81
CA VAL A 10 28.84 -9.18 -30.94
C VAL A 10 27.53 -8.45 -30.61
N LEU A 11 26.45 -8.84 -31.29
CA LEU A 11 25.09 -8.48 -30.89
C LEU A 11 24.76 -9.19 -29.58
N ALA A 12 24.62 -8.42 -28.50
CA ALA A 12 24.07 -8.91 -27.24
C ALA A 12 22.57 -9.21 -27.42
N VAL A 13 22.23 -10.48 -27.62
CA VAL A 13 20.84 -10.96 -27.58
C VAL A 13 20.37 -10.88 -26.13
N ALA A 14 19.46 -9.95 -25.85
CA ALA A 14 18.77 -9.87 -24.56
C ALA A 14 17.87 -11.10 -24.39
N LEU A 15 18.33 -12.07 -23.58
CA LEU A 15 17.54 -13.24 -23.21
C LEU A 15 16.35 -12.83 -22.30
N PRO A 16 15.11 -13.28 -22.57
CA PRO A 16 13.92 -12.98 -21.74
C PRO A 16 13.94 -13.59 -20.32
N GLY A 17 15.00 -14.30 -19.94
CA GLY A 17 15.06 -15.09 -18.69
C GLY A 17 15.53 -14.33 -17.44
N ALA A 18 16.01 -13.08 -17.56
CA ALA A 18 16.70 -12.40 -16.45
C ALA A 18 15.77 -11.72 -15.42
N ALA A 19 14.45 -11.74 -15.59
CA ALA A 19 13.56 -10.97 -14.73
C ALA A 19 13.32 -11.59 -13.33
N MET A 20 13.62 -12.87 -13.10
CA MET A 20 13.03 -13.60 -11.96
C MET A 20 13.97 -14.53 -11.18
N ALA A 21 15.29 -14.35 -11.29
CA ALA A 21 16.18 -14.70 -10.19
C ALA A 21 15.94 -13.81 -8.95
N ALA A 22 15.01 -12.85 -9.01
CA ALA A 22 14.86 -11.69 -8.12
C ALA A 22 14.39 -11.96 -6.69
N LEU A 23 13.54 -12.98 -6.41
CA LEU A 23 13.03 -13.13 -5.04
C LEU A 23 14.05 -13.79 -4.09
N ASP A 24 14.95 -14.62 -4.61
CA ASP A 24 16.09 -15.22 -3.89
C ASP A 24 17.46 -14.70 -4.41
N GLY A 25 17.43 -13.68 -5.26
CA GLY A 25 18.59 -13.14 -5.95
C GLY A 25 19.30 -12.02 -5.18
N PRO A 26 20.31 -11.40 -5.81
CA PRO A 26 20.92 -10.21 -5.25
C PRO A 26 19.85 -9.12 -5.06
N LYS A 27 20.00 -8.37 -3.96
CA LYS A 27 19.16 -7.21 -3.67
C LYS A 27 19.33 -6.15 -4.76
N ALA A 28 18.25 -5.42 -5.06
CA ALA A 28 18.26 -4.27 -5.93
C ALA A 28 19.17 -3.18 -5.39
N LYS A 29 19.92 -2.54 -6.30
CA LYS A 29 20.79 -1.40 -6.02
C LYS A 29 20.21 -0.09 -6.53
N THR A 30 19.17 -0.16 -7.35
CA THR A 30 18.46 0.99 -7.90
C THR A 30 16.95 0.81 -7.82
N ILE A 31 16.22 1.93 -7.91
CA ILE A 31 14.76 1.99 -8.03
C ILE A 31 14.30 1.19 -9.25
N ASP A 32 15.00 1.31 -10.38
CA ASP A 32 14.63 0.61 -11.62
C ASP A 32 14.79 -0.90 -11.51
N GLU A 33 15.86 -1.36 -10.84
CA GLU A 33 16.04 -2.79 -10.53
C GLU A 33 14.93 -3.29 -9.61
N LEU A 34 14.63 -2.58 -8.52
CA LEU A 34 13.56 -2.98 -7.59
C LEU A 34 12.20 -3.02 -8.28
N ALA A 35 11.87 -2.00 -9.09
CA ALA A 35 10.62 -1.97 -9.85
C ALA A 35 10.53 -3.15 -10.82
N LYS A 36 11.62 -3.47 -11.53
CA LYS A 36 11.68 -4.60 -12.45
C LYS A 36 11.51 -5.95 -11.76
N MET A 37 12.07 -6.12 -10.55
CA MET A 37 11.92 -7.36 -9.75
C MET A 37 10.46 -7.64 -9.38
N PHE A 38 9.65 -6.59 -9.26
CA PHE A 38 8.23 -6.66 -8.87
C PHE A 38 7.26 -6.36 -10.01
N ASP A 39 7.75 -6.28 -11.25
CA ASP A 39 6.93 -5.96 -12.41
C ASP A 39 5.79 -6.97 -12.59
N SER A 40 4.57 -6.44 -12.68
CA SER A 40 3.35 -7.22 -12.89
C SER A 40 2.71 -6.95 -14.25
N SER A 41 3.42 -6.29 -15.17
CA SER A 41 2.91 -6.02 -16.53
C SER A 41 2.48 -7.30 -17.27
N ARG A 42 3.17 -8.43 -17.03
CA ARG A 42 2.81 -9.75 -17.57
C ARG A 42 1.42 -10.22 -17.16
N CYS A 43 0.93 -9.79 -16.00
CA CYS A 43 -0.37 -10.22 -15.48
C CYS A 43 -1.51 -9.61 -16.31
N LYS A 44 -1.28 -8.45 -16.93
CA LYS A 44 -2.30 -7.71 -17.71
C LYS A 44 -2.85 -8.51 -18.90
N SER A 45 -2.05 -9.36 -19.54
CA SER A 45 -2.46 -10.11 -20.72
C SER A 45 -3.59 -11.11 -20.44
N CYS A 46 -3.59 -11.72 -19.25
CA CYS A 46 -4.59 -12.69 -18.82
C CYS A 46 -5.60 -12.12 -17.81
N HIS A 47 -5.23 -11.05 -17.09
CA HIS A 47 -6.02 -10.44 -16.01
C HIS A 47 -6.24 -8.93 -16.22
N SER A 48 -6.62 -8.53 -17.43
CA SER A 48 -6.75 -7.11 -17.81
C SER A 48 -7.69 -6.33 -16.88
N GLN A 49 -8.88 -6.86 -16.59
CA GLN A 49 -9.84 -6.20 -15.69
C GLN A 49 -9.25 -5.94 -14.29
N ILE A 50 -8.58 -6.94 -13.71
CA ILE A 50 -7.93 -6.81 -12.38
C ILE A 50 -6.81 -5.77 -12.45
N TYR A 51 -6.00 -5.81 -13.51
CA TYR A 51 -4.91 -4.88 -13.71
C TYR A 51 -5.40 -3.43 -13.83
N GLU A 52 -6.46 -3.19 -14.61
CA GLU A 52 -7.11 -1.89 -14.80
C GLU A 52 -7.73 -1.33 -13.51
N GLN A 53 -8.26 -2.20 -12.65
CA GLN A 53 -8.73 -1.82 -11.33
C GLN A 53 -7.56 -1.44 -10.41
N TRP A 54 -6.53 -2.29 -10.36
CA TRP A 54 -5.35 -2.09 -9.51
C TRP A 54 -4.57 -0.84 -9.89
N GLU A 55 -4.34 -0.57 -11.19
CA GLU A 55 -3.55 0.59 -11.64
C GLU A 55 -4.16 1.93 -11.21
N GLN A 56 -5.49 1.96 -10.97
CA GLN A 56 -6.20 3.12 -10.45
C GLN A 56 -6.16 3.24 -8.92
N SER A 57 -5.78 2.19 -8.21
CA SER A 57 -5.73 2.13 -6.74
C SER A 57 -4.58 2.97 -6.14
N HIS A 58 -4.63 3.19 -4.82
CA HIS A 58 -3.48 3.76 -4.10
C HIS A 58 -2.32 2.76 -3.95
N HIS A 59 -2.57 1.44 -4.08
CA HIS A 59 -1.51 0.43 -4.07
C HIS A 59 -0.62 0.52 -5.31
N ALA A 60 -1.13 0.98 -6.46
CA ALA A 60 -0.33 1.26 -7.65
C ALA A 60 0.48 2.57 -7.56
N ARG A 61 0.29 3.36 -6.51
CA ARG A 61 1.02 4.62 -6.26
C ARG A 61 1.24 4.85 -4.75
N PRO A 62 1.80 3.88 -4.03
CA PRO A 62 1.81 3.85 -2.57
C PRO A 62 2.70 4.95 -1.98
N MET A 63 3.67 5.46 -2.76
CA MET A 63 4.56 6.54 -2.36
C MET A 63 3.97 7.93 -2.62
N MET A 64 2.78 8.00 -3.24
CA MET A 64 2.07 9.24 -3.56
C MET A 64 0.82 9.37 -2.69
N GLY A 65 0.71 10.48 -2.00
CA GLY A 65 -0.51 10.88 -1.30
C GLY A 65 -1.58 11.41 -2.26
N VAL A 66 -2.66 11.93 -1.67
CA VAL A 66 -3.74 12.60 -2.40
C VAL A 66 -3.18 13.69 -3.30
N ALA A 67 -3.68 13.76 -4.54
CA ALA A 67 -3.24 14.70 -5.56
C ALA A 67 -1.74 14.63 -5.92
N GLY A 68 -1.09 13.49 -5.69
CA GLY A 68 0.31 13.27 -6.11
C GLY A 68 1.36 13.91 -5.20
N GLY A 69 1.01 14.19 -3.95
CA GLY A 69 1.96 14.66 -2.94
C GLY A 69 2.98 13.58 -2.56
N LEU A 70 4.24 13.96 -2.36
CA LEU A 70 5.31 13.05 -1.95
C LEU A 70 5.45 13.06 -0.41
N LYS A 71 4.67 12.20 0.26
CA LYS A 71 4.50 12.21 1.72
C LYS A 71 5.81 12.01 2.51
N ASP A 72 6.79 11.33 1.92
CA ASP A 72 8.06 11.00 2.58
C ASP A 72 9.13 12.07 2.40
N THR A 73 8.87 13.16 1.65
CA THR A 73 9.86 14.23 1.42
C THR A 73 10.50 14.74 2.72
N PRO A 74 9.77 14.96 3.83
CA PRO A 74 10.39 15.36 5.11
C PRO A 74 11.43 14.35 5.64
N LEU A 75 11.26 13.05 5.41
CA LEU A 75 12.22 12.02 5.86
C LEU A 75 13.57 12.13 5.13
N ALA A 76 13.61 12.76 3.95
CA ALA A 76 14.84 12.96 3.19
C ALA A 76 15.52 14.32 3.46
N MET A 77 14.87 15.22 4.19
CA MET A 77 15.34 16.58 4.44
C MET A 77 15.97 16.69 5.82
N LYS A 78 17.25 17.11 5.87
CA LYS A 78 18.01 17.29 7.11
C LYS A 78 17.21 18.06 8.16
N GLY A 79 17.07 17.48 9.35
CA GLY A 79 16.44 18.11 10.50
C GLY A 79 14.92 18.24 10.45
N ALA A 80 14.24 17.74 9.41
CA ALA A 80 12.78 17.81 9.33
C ALA A 80 12.07 16.73 10.18
N THR A 81 12.72 15.59 10.42
CA THR A 81 12.20 14.50 11.25
C THR A 81 13.34 13.83 12.06
N PRO A 82 13.02 13.02 13.09
CA PRO A 82 14.03 12.22 13.79
C PRO A 82 14.76 11.18 12.93
N PHE A 83 14.22 10.84 11.76
CA PHE A 83 14.83 9.87 10.83
C PHE A 83 15.72 10.54 9.77
N SER A 84 15.62 11.87 9.66
CA SER A 84 16.21 12.61 8.55
C SER A 84 17.74 12.49 8.55
N PRO A 85 18.36 12.08 7.44
CA PRO A 85 19.81 12.01 7.35
C PRO A 85 20.39 13.43 7.25
N ASP A 86 21.70 13.58 7.49
CA ASP A 86 22.40 14.84 7.24
C ASP A 86 22.35 15.28 5.76
N ASP A 87 22.30 14.30 4.87
CA ASP A 87 22.29 14.48 3.42
C ASP A 87 21.56 13.27 2.77
N PRO A 88 20.80 13.45 1.68
CA PRO A 88 20.14 12.35 0.98
C PRO A 88 21.08 11.20 0.57
N SER A 89 22.37 11.46 0.34
CA SER A 89 23.38 10.44 0.06
C SER A 89 23.71 9.51 1.24
N LYS A 90 23.31 9.88 2.46
CA LYS A 90 23.47 9.06 3.66
C LYS A 90 22.18 8.33 4.06
N ALA A 91 21.12 8.42 3.26
CA ALA A 91 19.89 7.71 3.55
C ALA A 91 20.11 6.19 3.50
N THR A 92 19.46 5.46 4.39
CA THR A 92 19.44 3.99 4.42
C THR A 92 17.99 3.51 4.39
N ILE A 93 17.76 2.20 4.28
CA ILE A 93 16.41 1.65 4.40
C ILE A 93 15.75 2.06 5.74
N ALA A 94 16.54 2.18 6.82
CA ALA A 94 16.06 2.59 8.13
C ALA A 94 15.63 4.08 8.20
N THR A 95 16.10 4.94 7.28
CA THR A 95 15.61 6.32 7.13
C THR A 95 14.10 6.36 6.82
N PHE A 96 13.58 5.31 6.20
CA PHE A 96 12.19 5.26 5.71
C PHE A 96 11.38 4.17 6.41
N PRO A 97 10.98 4.35 7.68
CA PRO A 97 10.10 3.39 8.37
C PRO A 97 8.78 3.15 7.61
N CYS A 98 8.36 4.14 6.82
CA CYS A 98 7.20 4.06 5.93
C CYS A 98 7.30 2.93 4.88
N PHE A 99 8.50 2.49 4.52
CA PHE A 99 8.70 1.38 3.58
C PHE A 99 8.09 0.08 4.09
N LYS A 100 7.97 -0.13 5.40
CA LYS A 100 7.27 -1.30 5.97
C LYS A 100 5.90 -1.54 5.34
N CYS A 101 5.16 -0.48 5.03
CA CYS A 101 3.80 -0.55 4.48
C CYS A 101 3.69 -0.03 3.05
N HIS A 102 4.42 1.03 2.67
CA HIS A 102 4.29 1.67 1.36
C HIS A 102 5.24 1.12 0.31
N LEU A 103 6.33 0.47 0.72
CA LEU A 103 7.27 -0.19 -0.18
C LEU A 103 7.82 -1.48 0.46
N PRO A 104 6.95 -2.41 0.88
CA PRO A 104 7.34 -3.54 1.72
C PRO A 104 8.40 -4.43 1.07
N GLN A 105 8.48 -4.46 -0.26
CA GLN A 105 9.51 -5.19 -0.98
C GLN A 105 10.92 -4.62 -0.80
N ALA A 106 11.07 -3.31 -0.57
CA ALA A 106 12.39 -2.73 -0.33
C ALA A 106 13.01 -3.25 0.99
N MET A 107 12.17 -3.56 1.98
CA MET A 107 12.62 -4.06 3.28
C MET A 107 13.37 -5.40 3.18
N THR A 108 13.10 -6.19 2.14
CA THR A 108 13.71 -7.52 1.97
C THR A 108 14.59 -7.62 0.71
N HIS A 109 14.30 -6.85 -0.34
CA HIS A 109 14.91 -6.98 -1.66
C HIS A 109 15.72 -5.77 -2.13
N ALA A 110 15.95 -4.75 -1.28
CA ALA A 110 16.77 -3.59 -1.65
C ALA A 110 18.00 -3.41 -0.75
N GLU A 111 19.07 -2.88 -1.33
CA GLU A 111 20.22 -2.31 -0.62
C GLU A 111 19.96 -0.83 -0.28
N ASP A 112 20.76 -0.26 0.63
CA ASP A 112 20.65 1.15 1.03
C ASP A 112 20.84 2.14 -0.13
N SER A 113 21.51 1.74 -1.20
CA SER A 113 21.62 2.52 -2.44
C SER A 113 20.26 2.90 -3.05
N VAL A 114 19.25 2.04 -2.90
CA VAL A 114 17.87 2.36 -3.30
C VAL A 114 17.28 3.46 -2.43
N ALA A 115 17.56 3.44 -1.12
CA ALA A 115 17.12 4.49 -0.19
C ALA A 115 17.80 5.83 -0.50
N VAL A 116 19.09 5.82 -0.84
CA VAL A 116 19.82 7.00 -1.31
C VAL A 116 19.17 7.58 -2.57
N GLU A 117 18.88 6.73 -3.56
CA GLU A 117 18.26 7.16 -4.81
C GLU A 117 16.84 7.72 -4.58
N TYR A 118 16.06 7.08 -3.71
CA TYR A 118 14.74 7.54 -3.31
C TYR A 118 14.79 8.87 -2.57
N ALA A 119 15.69 9.04 -1.61
CA ALA A 119 15.90 10.29 -0.88
C ALA A 119 16.21 11.46 -1.83
N LYS A 120 17.09 11.24 -2.81
CA LYS A 120 17.42 12.24 -3.84
C LYS A 120 16.21 12.57 -4.71
N ALA A 121 15.46 11.55 -5.14
CA ALA A 121 14.24 11.74 -5.93
C ALA A 121 13.17 12.53 -5.17
N LEU A 122 13.02 12.29 -3.86
CA LEU A 122 12.10 13.03 -2.99
C LEU A 122 12.44 14.51 -2.90
N VAL A 123 13.72 14.85 -2.69
CA VAL A 123 14.17 16.25 -2.64
C VAL A 123 14.03 16.92 -4.01
N ALA A 124 14.33 16.20 -5.08
CA ALA A 124 14.17 16.68 -6.46
C ALA A 124 12.71 16.75 -6.94
N GLN A 125 11.75 16.25 -6.15
CA GLN A 125 10.34 16.12 -6.52
C GLN A 125 10.12 15.30 -7.82
N ASP A 126 10.97 14.30 -8.03
CA ASP A 126 10.96 13.42 -9.20
C ASP A 126 9.85 12.35 -9.08
N ARG A 127 8.63 12.76 -9.48
CA ARG A 127 7.43 11.91 -9.41
C ARG A 127 7.48 10.76 -10.39
N GLU A 128 8.13 10.92 -11.54
CA GLU A 128 8.23 9.85 -12.53
C GLU A 128 9.02 8.68 -11.96
N LYS A 129 10.18 8.97 -11.37
CA LYS A 129 11.04 7.96 -10.76
C LYS A 129 10.39 7.31 -9.55
N ILE A 130 9.79 8.10 -8.66
CA ILE A 130 9.08 7.59 -7.49
C ILE A 130 7.85 6.76 -7.90
N GLY A 131 7.17 7.14 -8.98
CA GLY A 131 5.98 6.44 -9.49
C GLY A 131 6.23 5.01 -9.95
N LYS A 132 7.49 4.63 -10.22
CA LYS A 132 7.88 3.25 -10.53
C LYS A 132 7.77 2.31 -9.32
N LEU A 133 7.78 2.86 -8.10
CA LEU A 133 7.73 2.11 -6.85
C LEU A 133 6.27 1.84 -6.47
N GLN A 134 5.81 0.61 -6.69
CA GLN A 134 4.40 0.22 -6.55
C GLN A 134 4.23 -0.99 -5.63
N ILE A 135 3.08 -1.13 -4.98
CA ILE A 135 2.64 -2.40 -4.37
C ILE A 135 1.93 -3.18 -5.47
N THR A 136 2.68 -4.05 -6.15
CA THR A 136 2.21 -4.80 -7.32
C THR A 136 1.53 -6.12 -6.94
N CYS A 137 1.04 -6.85 -7.94
CA CYS A 137 0.44 -8.18 -7.76
C CYS A 137 1.37 -9.12 -6.98
N LEU A 138 2.68 -9.07 -7.25
CA LEU A 138 3.68 -9.94 -6.61
C LEU A 138 3.90 -9.63 -5.13
N VAL A 139 3.62 -8.40 -4.70
CA VAL A 139 3.70 -8.07 -3.27
C VAL A 139 2.63 -8.87 -2.51
N CYS A 140 1.36 -8.78 -2.93
CA CYS A 140 0.24 -9.44 -2.24
C CYS A 140 0.16 -10.94 -2.55
N HIS A 141 0.30 -11.33 -3.81
CA HIS A 141 0.15 -12.72 -4.28
C HIS A 141 1.44 -13.54 -4.22
N ASN A 142 2.52 -13.01 -3.62
CA ASN A 142 3.70 -13.80 -3.28
C ASN A 142 4.28 -13.37 -1.93
N THR A 143 5.00 -12.24 -1.86
CA THR A 143 5.83 -11.91 -0.68
C THR A 143 5.06 -11.76 0.64
N LYS A 144 3.82 -11.26 0.57
CA LYS A 144 2.93 -11.05 1.72
C LYS A 144 1.79 -12.08 1.80
N ALA A 145 1.83 -13.13 0.98
CA ALA A 145 0.78 -14.14 0.97
C ALA A 145 0.86 -15.12 2.14
N ILE A 146 1.97 -15.14 2.88
CA ILE A 146 2.20 -16.02 4.03
C ILE A 146 2.70 -15.21 5.24
N VAL A 147 1.98 -15.33 6.36
CA VAL A 147 2.34 -14.72 7.65
C VAL A 147 2.91 -15.73 8.65
N HIS A 148 2.44 -16.97 8.67
CA HIS A 148 2.88 -18.02 9.62
C HIS A 148 4.18 -18.69 9.19
N ARG A 149 5.20 -17.89 8.83
CA ARG A 149 6.42 -18.36 8.16
C ARG A 149 7.23 -19.37 8.97
N LEU A 150 7.09 -19.36 10.31
CA LEU A 150 7.75 -20.34 11.18
C LEU A 150 7.19 -21.76 11.02
N SER A 151 5.91 -21.91 10.68
CA SER A 151 5.27 -23.23 10.52
C SER A 151 5.18 -23.68 9.06
N VAL A 152 4.99 -22.75 8.12
CA VAL A 152 4.76 -23.09 6.70
C VAL A 152 5.89 -22.64 5.76
N GLY A 153 6.93 -22.00 6.28
CA GLY A 153 8.05 -21.48 5.50
C GLY A 153 7.79 -20.13 4.83
N ASN A 154 8.78 -19.64 4.09
CA ASN A 154 8.66 -18.43 3.29
C ASN A 154 7.90 -18.70 1.98
N PRO A 155 7.31 -17.67 1.35
CA PRO A 155 6.74 -17.79 0.01
C PRO A 155 7.76 -18.37 -0.98
N GLU A 156 7.32 -19.33 -1.79
CA GLU A 156 8.18 -19.99 -2.77
C GLU A 156 8.48 -19.07 -3.96
N PRO A 157 9.70 -19.13 -4.52
CA PRO A 157 10.01 -18.47 -5.78
C PRO A 157 9.12 -18.98 -6.89
N ASN A 158 8.68 -18.08 -7.78
CA ASN A 158 7.88 -18.42 -8.97
C ASN A 158 6.53 -19.11 -8.66
N VAL A 159 6.04 -19.02 -7.43
CA VAL A 159 4.72 -19.50 -7.03
C VAL A 159 3.86 -18.31 -6.63
N LEU A 160 2.66 -18.22 -7.19
CA LEU A 160 1.66 -17.27 -6.73
C LEU A 160 0.81 -17.90 -5.64
N TYR A 161 0.14 -17.07 -4.86
CA TYR A 161 -0.76 -17.51 -3.81
C TYR A 161 -2.12 -16.83 -3.97
N GLY A 162 -3.18 -17.59 -3.75
CA GLY A 162 -4.56 -17.15 -3.93
C GLY A 162 -5.50 -17.82 -2.94
N SER A 163 -6.81 -17.73 -3.21
CA SER A 163 -7.85 -18.40 -2.40
C SER A 163 -7.96 -19.90 -2.67
N LYS A 164 -7.33 -20.41 -3.73
CA LYS A 164 -7.35 -21.82 -4.13
C LYS A 164 -6.09 -22.20 -4.89
N ASP A 165 -5.82 -23.49 -4.94
CA ASP A 165 -4.73 -24.04 -5.75
C ASP A 165 -5.08 -24.02 -7.26
N VAL A 166 -4.08 -23.72 -8.08
CA VAL A 166 -4.12 -23.81 -9.54
C VAL A 166 -2.81 -24.46 -9.99
N ALA A 167 -2.88 -25.74 -10.37
CA ALA A 167 -1.68 -26.51 -10.69
C ALA A 167 -1.01 -26.11 -12.01
N ASN A 168 -1.80 -25.66 -13.00
CA ASN A 168 -1.34 -25.33 -14.35
C ASN A 168 -1.70 -23.88 -14.70
N HIS A 169 -1.02 -22.94 -14.05
CA HIS A 169 -1.17 -21.53 -14.39
C HIS A 169 -0.40 -21.24 -15.69
N PRO A 170 -1.02 -20.59 -16.69
CA PRO A 170 -0.48 -20.51 -18.06
C PRO A 170 0.70 -19.52 -18.23
N ASP A 171 1.08 -18.81 -17.17
CA ASP A 171 2.24 -17.91 -17.21
C ASP A 171 3.55 -18.72 -17.35
N PRO A 172 4.51 -18.26 -18.18
CA PRO A 172 5.76 -18.99 -18.41
C PRO A 172 6.66 -19.09 -17.17
N VAL A 173 6.48 -18.22 -16.17
CA VAL A 173 7.26 -18.21 -14.93
C VAL A 173 6.42 -18.71 -13.76
N PHE A 174 5.25 -18.11 -13.53
CA PHE A 174 4.33 -18.50 -12.47
C PHE A 174 3.45 -19.64 -12.95
N LYS A 175 3.99 -20.87 -12.92
CA LYS A 175 3.30 -22.06 -13.45
C LYS A 175 2.28 -22.64 -12.48
N SER A 176 2.25 -22.17 -11.23
CA SER A 176 1.29 -22.60 -10.24
C SER A 176 0.85 -21.47 -9.30
N VAL A 177 -0.37 -21.63 -8.78
CA VAL A 177 -0.91 -20.84 -7.67
C VAL A 177 -1.18 -21.80 -6.52
N LYS A 178 -0.73 -21.49 -5.31
CA LYS A 178 -1.05 -22.24 -4.09
C LYS A 178 -2.12 -21.54 -3.26
N ARG A 179 -2.90 -22.30 -2.50
CA ARG A 179 -3.82 -21.72 -1.52
C ARG A 179 -3.03 -21.03 -0.39
N SER A 180 -3.35 -19.77 -0.12
CA SER A 180 -2.93 -19.07 1.09
C SER A 180 -4.05 -19.11 2.13
N ASP A 181 -3.71 -19.42 3.37
CA ASP A 181 -4.65 -19.44 4.49
C ASP A 181 -5.19 -18.05 4.86
N ILE A 182 -4.51 -16.98 4.43
CA ILE A 182 -4.85 -15.61 4.82
C ILE A 182 -5.43 -14.78 3.69
N MET A 183 -5.42 -15.24 2.44
CA MET A 183 -5.83 -14.42 1.29
C MET A 183 -7.29 -13.94 1.41
N GLN A 184 -8.14 -14.75 2.04
CA GLN A 184 -9.55 -14.42 2.32
C GLN A 184 -9.79 -13.86 3.73
N GLN A 185 -8.72 -13.62 4.50
CA GLN A 185 -8.79 -13.14 5.87
C GLN A 185 -8.35 -11.67 5.97
N PRO A 186 -8.98 -10.85 6.83
CA PRO A 186 -8.53 -9.48 7.12
C PRO A 186 -7.03 -9.34 7.43
N LEU A 187 -6.43 -10.42 7.95
CA LEU A 187 -5.03 -10.49 8.31
C LEU A 187 -4.07 -10.16 7.14
N VAL A 188 -4.44 -10.46 5.89
CA VAL A 188 -3.58 -10.10 4.74
C VAL A 188 -3.43 -8.58 4.62
N CYS A 189 -4.52 -7.84 4.84
CA CYS A 189 -4.56 -6.37 4.85
C CYS A 189 -3.88 -5.82 6.11
N GLY A 190 -4.09 -6.48 7.26
CA GLY A 190 -3.53 -6.10 8.56
C GLY A 190 -2.00 -6.09 8.63
N GLN A 191 -1.31 -6.73 7.69
CA GLN A 191 0.15 -6.63 7.58
C GLN A 191 0.66 -5.21 7.32
N CYS A 192 -0.15 -4.36 6.64
CA CYS A 192 0.20 -2.97 6.32
C CYS A 192 -0.75 -1.96 6.98
N HIS A 193 -2.04 -2.28 7.04
CA HIS A 193 -3.08 -1.48 7.68
C HIS A 193 -3.15 -1.73 9.20
N GLY A 194 -2.00 -1.88 9.85
CA GLY A 194 -1.82 -2.62 11.11
C GLY A 194 -2.53 -2.11 12.37
N LEU A 195 -1.99 -2.52 13.52
CA LEU A 195 -2.58 -2.22 14.82
C LEU A 195 -2.24 -0.79 15.29
N GLY A 196 -1.00 -0.35 15.05
CA GLY A 196 -0.45 0.93 15.51
C GLY A 196 -0.41 1.07 17.05
N PRO A 197 0.49 1.89 17.64
CA PRO A 197 1.76 2.41 17.09
C PRO A 197 2.76 1.31 16.70
N ASN A 198 3.74 1.63 15.85
CA ASN A 198 4.86 0.74 15.55
C ASN A 198 6.01 1.05 16.51
N LEU A 199 6.15 0.22 17.55
CA LEU A 199 7.14 0.37 18.62
C LEU A 199 8.43 -0.41 18.38
N GLU A 200 8.49 -1.19 17.29
CA GLU A 200 9.65 -2.01 16.93
C GLU A 200 10.76 -1.23 16.22
N PHE A 201 10.51 0.00 15.80
CA PHE A 201 11.52 0.90 15.22
C PHE A 201 12.30 1.62 16.32
N GLU A 202 13.55 2.01 16.03
CA GLU A 202 14.40 2.76 16.97
C GLU A 202 13.73 4.05 17.46
N ASN A 203 13.04 4.75 16.56
CA ASN A 203 12.11 5.81 16.91
C ASN A 203 10.69 5.32 16.60
N PRO A 204 9.79 5.24 17.60
CA PRO A 204 8.42 4.81 17.37
C PRO A 204 7.70 5.66 16.32
N VAL A 205 6.90 5.01 15.47
CA VAL A 205 6.11 5.70 14.44
C VAL A 205 4.63 5.35 14.59
N GLN A 206 3.82 6.39 14.70
CA GLN A 206 2.37 6.27 14.54
C GLN A 206 2.02 6.33 13.05
N CYS A 207 1.46 5.24 12.52
CA CYS A 207 0.92 5.16 11.16
C CYS A 207 -0.52 4.61 11.23
N ALA A 208 -0.87 3.66 10.36
CA ALA A 208 -2.17 3.01 10.30
C ALA A 208 -2.49 2.21 11.57
N ASN A 209 -3.74 2.37 12.03
CA ASN A 209 -4.35 1.63 13.13
C ASN A 209 -5.69 0.98 12.71
N LEU A 210 -5.93 0.88 11.40
CA LEU A 210 -7.18 0.39 10.80
C LEU A 210 -7.51 -1.02 11.30
N TYR A 211 -6.56 -1.95 11.19
CA TYR A 211 -6.72 -3.34 11.61
C TYR A 211 -6.88 -3.44 13.12
N GLY A 212 -6.23 -2.55 13.89
CA GLY A 212 -6.45 -2.43 15.33
C GLY A 212 -7.90 -2.04 15.64
N SER A 213 -8.41 -1.00 15.00
CA SER A 213 -9.81 -0.56 15.19
C SER A 213 -10.82 -1.61 14.69
N TYR A 214 -10.50 -2.34 13.62
CA TYR A 214 -11.29 -3.46 13.14
C TYR A 214 -11.40 -4.56 14.21
N LEU A 215 -10.28 -5.00 14.78
CA LEU A 215 -10.25 -6.07 15.79
C LEU A 215 -10.81 -5.64 17.14
N HIS A 216 -10.57 -4.41 17.57
CA HIS A 216 -10.83 -3.97 18.94
C HIS A 216 -12.12 -3.15 19.10
N ALA A 217 -12.70 -2.63 18.02
CA ALA A 217 -13.95 -1.89 18.08
C ALA A 217 -15.04 -2.52 17.20
N TYR A 218 -14.76 -2.80 15.93
CA TYR A 218 -15.79 -3.27 15.01
C TYR A 218 -16.25 -4.71 15.29
N ILE A 219 -15.32 -5.67 15.40
CA ILE A 219 -15.68 -7.06 15.69
C ILE A 219 -16.40 -7.20 17.06
N PRO A 220 -15.91 -6.63 18.17
CA PRO A 220 -16.58 -6.72 19.46
C PRO A 220 -17.95 -6.02 19.50
N ALA A 221 -18.18 -5.02 18.64
CA ALA A 221 -19.47 -4.36 18.49
C ALA A 221 -20.47 -5.16 17.62
N GLY A 222 -20.13 -6.39 17.21
CA GLY A 222 -20.99 -7.26 16.39
C GLY A 222 -20.77 -7.13 14.89
N GLY A 223 -19.68 -6.48 14.46
CA GLY A 223 -19.28 -6.44 13.06
C GLY A 223 -18.98 -7.84 12.50
N THR A 224 -19.47 -8.12 11.29
CA THR A 224 -19.39 -9.47 10.69
C THR A 224 -18.63 -9.51 9.36
N GLN A 225 -18.40 -8.36 8.73
CA GLN A 225 -17.75 -8.27 7.42
C GLN A 225 -16.24 -8.07 7.53
N SER A 226 -15.47 -8.82 6.75
CA SER A 226 -14.04 -8.66 6.52
C SER A 226 -13.69 -7.42 5.69
N CYS A 227 -12.40 -7.07 5.66
CA CYS A 227 -11.86 -6.03 4.79
C CYS A 227 -12.21 -6.32 3.32
N GLN A 228 -11.99 -7.55 2.86
CA GLN A 228 -12.22 -7.96 1.47
C GLN A 228 -13.71 -7.90 1.08
N GLU A 229 -14.62 -8.28 1.97
CA GLU A 229 -16.07 -8.20 1.71
C GLU A 229 -16.58 -6.77 1.52
N CYS A 230 -15.84 -5.77 2.02
CA CYS A 230 -16.17 -4.36 1.85
C CYS A 230 -15.37 -3.69 0.72
N HIS A 231 -14.06 -3.96 0.63
CA HIS A 231 -13.11 -3.25 -0.23
C HIS A 231 -12.73 -4.01 -1.51
N MET A 232 -13.01 -5.30 -1.58
CA MET A 232 -12.75 -6.16 -2.75
C MET A 232 -14.03 -6.86 -3.22
N LYS A 233 -15.18 -6.17 -3.11
CA LYS A 233 -16.48 -6.73 -3.52
C LYS A 233 -16.43 -7.23 -4.96
N PRO A 234 -16.97 -8.42 -5.27
CA PRO A 234 -16.92 -8.94 -6.62
C PRO A 234 -17.65 -8.04 -7.63
N ILE A 235 -16.99 -7.72 -8.74
CA ILE A 235 -17.56 -7.11 -9.94
C ILE A 235 -17.48 -8.15 -11.05
N ASN A 236 -18.63 -8.57 -11.58
CA ASN A 236 -18.74 -9.65 -12.56
C ASN A 236 -18.09 -10.98 -12.10
N GLY A 237 -18.23 -11.30 -10.81
CA GLY A 237 -17.70 -12.53 -10.22
C GLY A 237 -16.20 -12.50 -9.89
N ILE A 238 -15.52 -11.37 -10.13
CA ILE A 238 -14.09 -11.19 -9.85
C ILE A 238 -13.94 -10.16 -8.73
N ALA A 239 -13.14 -10.45 -7.71
CA ALA A 239 -12.86 -9.51 -6.62
C ALA A 239 -12.31 -8.19 -7.17
N ASP A 240 -12.88 -7.05 -6.74
CA ASP A 240 -12.43 -5.73 -7.17
C ASP A 240 -11.05 -5.40 -6.61
N HIS A 241 -10.08 -5.15 -7.50
CA HIS A 241 -8.70 -4.79 -7.13
C HIS A 241 -8.45 -3.28 -7.13
N LEU A 242 -9.49 -2.45 -7.25
CA LEU A 242 -9.39 -1.04 -6.93
C LEU A 242 -9.03 -0.85 -5.45
N ILE A 243 -9.46 -1.80 -4.60
CA ILE A 243 -9.26 -1.84 -3.15
C ILE A 243 -9.54 -0.44 -2.58
N GLY A 244 -10.74 0.06 -2.89
CA GLY A 244 -11.06 1.47 -2.70
C GLY A 244 -10.96 1.91 -1.23
N PRO A 245 -10.97 3.23 -0.96
CA PRO A 245 -11.26 4.30 -1.91
C PRO A 245 -10.09 4.69 -2.81
N ASN A 246 -10.42 5.24 -3.97
CA ASN A 246 -9.49 6.06 -4.73
C ASN A 246 -9.63 7.53 -4.28
N PHE A 247 -8.80 7.97 -3.35
CA PHE A 247 -8.77 9.37 -2.88
C PHE A 247 -8.44 10.43 -3.95
N ASN A 248 -7.96 10.05 -5.14
CA ASN A 248 -7.83 10.98 -6.27
C ASN A 248 -9.16 11.15 -7.03
N ASP A 249 -10.11 10.24 -6.85
CA ASP A 249 -11.50 10.41 -7.26
C ASP A 249 -12.26 11.11 -6.12
N LYS A 250 -12.30 12.43 -6.19
CA LYS A 250 -12.96 13.27 -5.18
C LYS A 250 -14.47 12.97 -5.11
N GLU A 251 -15.13 12.81 -6.25
CA GLU A 251 -16.57 12.58 -6.30
C GLU A 251 -16.93 11.21 -5.72
N GLY A 252 -16.22 10.16 -6.12
CA GLY A 252 -16.39 8.83 -5.55
C GLY A 252 -16.05 8.75 -4.07
N THR A 253 -15.05 9.51 -3.62
CA THR A 253 -14.69 9.62 -2.20
C THR A 253 -15.81 10.31 -1.40
N ILE A 254 -16.35 11.43 -1.89
CA ILE A 254 -17.49 12.12 -1.27
C ILE A 254 -18.71 11.19 -1.20
N ALA A 255 -19.06 10.53 -2.31
CA ALA A 255 -20.18 9.62 -2.37
C ALA A 255 -20.03 8.45 -1.38
N ARG A 256 -18.80 7.97 -1.16
CA ARG A 256 -18.51 6.96 -0.14
C ARG A 256 -18.72 7.50 1.26
N TYR A 257 -18.17 8.67 1.60
CA TYR A 257 -18.36 9.25 2.93
C TYR A 257 -19.83 9.54 3.24
N GLN A 258 -20.61 10.02 2.28
CA GLN A 258 -22.05 10.24 2.45
C GLN A 258 -22.84 8.96 2.74
N LYS A 259 -22.38 7.81 2.23
CA LYS A 259 -23.00 6.50 2.51
C LYS A 259 -22.58 5.93 3.86
N THR A 260 -21.40 6.31 4.35
CA THR A 260 -20.79 5.72 5.55
C THR A 260 -21.01 6.55 6.81
N LEU A 261 -21.07 7.88 6.68
CA LEU A 261 -21.21 8.81 7.79
C LEU A 261 -22.60 9.43 7.78
N SER A 262 -23.30 9.36 8.90
CA SER A 262 -24.55 10.11 9.11
C SER A 262 -24.35 11.17 10.17
N LEU A 263 -24.97 12.34 9.96
CA LEU A 263 -24.96 13.47 10.90
C LEU A 263 -26.40 13.78 11.30
N ASP A 264 -26.71 13.60 12.59
CA ASP A 264 -27.95 14.04 13.21
C ASP A 264 -27.68 15.34 13.97
N VAL A 265 -28.44 16.39 13.67
CA VAL A 265 -28.32 17.70 14.32
C VAL A 265 -29.65 18.06 14.96
N GLN A 266 -29.62 18.26 16.28
CA GLN A 266 -30.77 18.69 17.06
C GLN A 266 -30.49 20.07 17.64
N THR A 267 -31.47 20.95 17.55
CA THR A 267 -31.34 22.32 18.09
C THR A 267 -32.46 22.60 19.07
N LEU A 268 -32.11 23.27 20.17
CA LEU A 268 -33.07 23.73 21.17
C LEU A 268 -32.79 25.20 21.47
N GLY A 269 -33.69 26.07 21.02
CA GLY A 269 -33.72 27.47 21.43
C GLY A 269 -34.33 27.58 22.83
N TYR A 270 -33.71 28.34 23.72
CA TYR A 270 -34.25 28.64 25.03
C TYR A 270 -33.78 30.01 25.53
N GLU A 271 -34.52 30.60 26.45
CA GLU A 271 -34.08 31.79 27.16
C GLU A 271 -33.45 31.39 28.49
N TRP A 272 -32.20 31.78 28.68
CA TRP A 272 -31.51 31.57 29.94
C TRP A 272 -31.75 32.76 30.86
N LEU A 273 -32.47 32.49 31.95
CA LEU A 273 -32.75 33.43 33.02
C LEU A 273 -31.74 33.24 34.15
N LEU A 274 -30.57 33.88 34.01
CA LEU A 274 -29.56 33.90 35.08
C LEU A 274 -29.98 34.81 36.24
N GLN A 275 -30.75 35.87 35.95
CA GLN A 275 -31.29 36.82 36.92
C GLN A 275 -32.72 37.22 36.50
N ALA A 276 -33.59 37.53 37.47
CA ALA A 276 -34.96 37.96 37.20
C ALA A 276 -34.99 39.18 36.26
N GLY A 277 -35.83 39.13 35.23
CA GLY A 277 -35.95 40.18 34.21
C GLY A 277 -34.80 40.24 33.20
N LYS A 278 -33.77 39.41 33.32
CA LYS A 278 -32.65 39.32 32.37
C LYS A 278 -32.75 38.04 31.54
N HIS A 279 -33.39 38.17 30.37
CA HIS A 279 -33.55 37.09 29.40
C HIS A 279 -32.36 37.09 28.44
N ILE A 280 -31.59 36.01 28.41
CA ILE A 280 -30.50 35.83 27.45
C ILE A 280 -30.90 34.72 26.48
N PRO A 281 -31.17 35.01 25.20
CA PRO A 281 -31.47 33.96 24.24
C PRO A 281 -30.25 33.06 24.04
N LYS A 282 -30.49 31.75 24.06
CA LYS A 282 -29.50 30.69 23.87
C LYS A 282 -30.02 29.66 22.89
N VAL A 283 -29.10 28.95 22.24
CA VAL A 283 -29.38 27.77 21.43
C VAL A 283 -28.43 26.68 21.87
N VAL A 284 -28.95 25.50 22.18
CA VAL A 284 -28.16 24.27 22.29
C VAL A 284 -28.15 23.62 20.93
N VAL A 285 -26.97 23.28 20.43
CA VAL A 285 -26.78 22.48 19.22
C VAL A 285 -26.17 21.15 19.65
N ASN A 286 -26.92 20.07 19.52
CA ASN A 286 -26.44 18.72 19.76
C ASN A 286 -26.20 18.02 18.42
N THR A 287 -25.04 17.41 18.26
CA THR A 287 -24.62 16.76 17.02
C THR A 287 -24.21 15.32 17.30
N LYS A 288 -24.78 14.37 16.57
CA LYS A 288 -24.39 12.97 16.62
C LYS A 288 -23.91 12.54 15.24
N ILE A 289 -22.65 12.09 15.16
CA ILE A 289 -22.09 11.48 13.95
C ILE A 289 -22.06 9.97 14.16
N ASN A 290 -22.64 9.21 13.25
CA ASN A 290 -22.52 7.75 13.23
C ASN A 290 -21.67 7.32 12.03
N SER A 291 -20.91 6.25 12.20
CA SER A 291 -20.15 5.60 11.12
C SER A 291 -20.61 4.16 10.97
N SER A 292 -20.89 3.75 9.74
CA SER A 292 -21.12 2.33 9.39
C SER A 292 -19.85 1.62 8.90
N ALA A 293 -18.68 2.27 9.02
CA ALA A 293 -17.41 1.68 8.62
C ALA A 293 -16.97 0.55 9.57
N GLY A 294 -16.30 -0.45 9.01
CA GLY A 294 -15.69 -1.54 9.78
C GLY A 294 -14.44 -1.16 10.57
N HIS A 295 -14.11 0.12 10.65
CA HIS A 295 -12.92 0.67 11.26
C HIS A 295 -13.14 2.16 11.58
N ARG A 296 -12.21 2.78 12.32
CA ARG A 296 -12.26 4.23 12.59
C ARG A 296 -12.19 5.04 11.29
N ILE A 297 -12.82 6.23 11.29
CA ILE A 297 -12.67 7.24 10.24
C ILE A 297 -12.45 8.62 10.90
N PRO A 298 -11.50 9.43 10.43
CA PRO A 298 -10.42 9.06 9.52
C PRO A 298 -9.44 8.10 10.23
N ASP A 299 -8.76 7.27 9.45
CA ASP A 299 -7.74 6.34 9.96
C ASP A 299 -6.65 6.14 8.90
N GLY A 300 -5.41 6.04 9.35
CA GLY A 300 -4.21 6.08 8.50
C GLY A 300 -4.00 7.44 7.86
#